data_AF-A0A4P7SVA3-F1
#
_entry.id   AF-A0A4P7SVA3-F1
#
_cell.length_a   1.000
_cell.length_b   1.000
_cell.length_c   1.000
_cell.angle_alpha   90.00
_cell.angle_beta   90.00
_cell.angle_gamma   90.00
#
_symmetry.space_group_name_H-M   'P 1'
#
loop_
_entity.id
_entity.type
_entity.pdbx_description
1 polymer ?
#
loop_
_entity_poly.entity_id
_entity_poly.type
_entity_poly.pdbx_seq_one_letter_code
_entity_poly.pdbx_strand_id
1 'polypeptide(L)'
;MVELKRIYWSRRSLRLAYSAVIVWLSASVVLALMPNANVSARLGTSSVADIFRGIFDDVLAAVALLGLFIVGLTVAAVIIRARDVRRRDPVRRFTRQQRREGMARAGGQCEMEAGFRRRCSRPAEHGDHFYPWSKGGSTSLQNFVAACARCNRAKSARIPSPGQQERLERRRRDYVVSDSAVSVGERQRLR
;
A
#
# COMPACT_ATOMS: atom_id res chain seq x y z
N MET A 1 4.17 14.01 -9.94
CA MET A 1 2.74 13.57 -9.89
C MET A 1 2.49 12.19 -10.51
N VAL A 2 2.93 11.92 -11.76
CA VAL A 2 2.63 10.65 -12.48
C VAL A 2 3.15 9.40 -11.75
N GLU A 3 4.34 9.50 -11.15
CA GLU A 3 4.97 8.37 -10.47
C GLU A 3 4.23 7.90 -9.22
N LEU A 4 3.83 8.81 -8.32
CA LEU A 4 3.06 8.44 -7.13
C LEU A 4 1.72 7.81 -7.50
N LYS A 5 1.02 8.37 -8.50
CA LYS A 5 -0.25 7.83 -9.00
C LYS A 5 -0.10 6.38 -9.46
N ARG A 6 0.91 6.08 -10.28
CA ARG A 6 1.20 4.71 -10.73
C ARG A 6 1.49 3.76 -9.56
N ILE A 7 2.30 4.19 -8.59
CA ILE A 7 2.66 3.33 -7.44
C ILE A 7 1.46 3.11 -6.52
N TYR A 8 0.68 4.15 -6.27
CA TYR A 8 -0.50 4.06 -5.42
C TYR A 8 -1.53 3.09 -6.01
N TRP A 9 -1.86 3.26 -7.30
CA TRP A 9 -2.85 2.41 -7.97
C TRP A 9 -2.37 0.98 -8.15
N SER A 10 -1.12 0.74 -8.57
CA SER A 10 -0.59 -0.64 -8.66
C SER A 10 -0.70 -1.40 -7.35
N ARG A 11 -0.37 -0.78 -6.21
CA ARG A 11 -0.51 -1.43 -4.89
C ARG A 11 -1.94 -1.55 -4.42
N ARG A 12 -2.81 -0.59 -4.76
CA ARG A 12 -4.24 -0.66 -4.45
C ARG A 12 -4.88 -1.82 -5.23
N SER A 13 -4.60 -1.92 -6.52
CA SER A 13 -5.07 -3.02 -7.38
C SER A 13 -4.56 -4.37 -6.89
N LEU A 14 -3.27 -4.48 -6.53
CA LEU A 14 -2.72 -5.71 -5.97
C LEU A 14 -3.48 -6.15 -4.71
N ARG A 15 -3.74 -5.24 -3.78
CA ARG A 15 -4.51 -5.53 -2.56
C ARG A 15 -5.95 -5.94 -2.88
N LEU A 16 -6.61 -5.23 -3.80
CA LEU A 16 -7.97 -5.56 -4.21
C LEU A 16 -8.04 -6.93 -4.88
N ALA A 17 -7.06 -7.28 -5.71
CA ALA A 17 -6.96 -8.60 -6.34
C ALA A 17 -6.82 -9.71 -5.28
N TYR A 18 -5.92 -9.54 -4.30
CA TYR A 18 -5.83 -10.46 -3.17
C TYR A 18 -7.13 -10.59 -2.39
N SER A 19 -7.77 -9.46 -2.07
CA SER A 19 -9.06 -9.47 -1.36
C SER A 19 -10.15 -10.18 -2.16
N ALA A 20 -10.22 -9.96 -3.47
CA ALA A 20 -11.17 -10.62 -4.35
C ALA A 20 -10.95 -12.14 -4.37
N VAL A 21 -9.68 -12.57 -4.46
CA VAL A 21 -9.33 -14.00 -4.40
C VAL A 21 -9.72 -14.62 -3.06
N ILE A 22 -9.44 -13.95 -1.93
CA ILE A 22 -9.82 -14.45 -0.60
C ILE A 22 -11.34 -14.57 -0.47
N VAL A 23 -12.09 -13.54 -0.90
CA VAL A 23 -13.56 -13.57 -0.88
C VAL A 23 -14.10 -14.70 -1.76
N TRP A 24 -13.53 -14.88 -2.95
CA TRP A 24 -13.90 -15.96 -3.87
C TRP A 24 -13.67 -17.33 -3.23
N LEU A 25 -12.46 -17.58 -2.69
CA LEU A 25 -12.14 -18.85 -2.03
C LEU A 25 -13.08 -19.12 -0.86
N SER A 26 -13.36 -18.11 -0.02
CA SER A 26 -14.32 -18.23 1.08
C SER A 26 -15.73 -18.59 0.57
N ALA A 27 -16.18 -17.94 -0.51
CA ALA A 27 -17.48 -18.24 -1.12
C ALA A 27 -17.54 -19.65 -1.71
N SER A 28 -16.48 -20.09 -2.40
CA SER A 28 -16.36 -21.46 -2.93
C SER A 28 -16.44 -22.51 -1.82
N VAL A 29 -15.77 -22.28 -0.68
CA VAL A 29 -15.86 -23.18 0.49
C VAL A 29 -17.27 -23.23 1.05
N VAL A 30 -17.93 -22.07 1.21
CA VAL A 30 -19.31 -22.04 1.71
C VAL A 30 -20.26 -22.80 0.78
N LEU A 31 -20.18 -22.56 -0.53
CA LEU A 31 -21.01 -23.23 -1.52
C LEU A 31 -20.75 -24.74 -1.58
N ALA A 32 -19.50 -25.18 -1.44
CA ALA A 32 -19.15 -26.60 -1.41
C ALA A 32 -19.69 -27.34 -0.18
N LEU A 33 -19.89 -26.64 0.94
CA LEU A 33 -20.46 -27.18 2.18
C LEU A 33 -21.99 -27.12 2.23
N MET A 34 -22.64 -26.46 1.26
CA MET A 34 -24.11 -26.47 1.18
C MET A 34 -24.60 -27.83 0.66
N PRO A 35 -25.63 -28.42 1.29
CA PRO A 35 -26.16 -29.72 0.87
C PRO A 35 -26.79 -29.61 -0.52
N ASN A 36 -26.20 -30.32 -1.50
CA ASN A 36 -26.73 -30.40 -2.86
C ASN A 36 -27.71 -31.57 -2.97
N ALA A 37 -28.95 -31.30 -3.39
CA ALA A 37 -30.01 -32.31 -3.56
C ALA A 37 -29.73 -33.38 -4.64
N ASN A 38 -28.64 -33.22 -5.43
CA ASN A 38 -28.38 -34.00 -6.64
C ASN A 38 -27.26 -35.05 -6.52
N VAL A 39 -26.66 -35.23 -5.33
CA VAL A 39 -25.56 -36.19 -5.13
C VAL A 39 -26.04 -37.65 -5.23
N SER A 40 -27.33 -37.90 -5.00
CA SER A 40 -27.92 -39.25 -4.99
C SER A 40 -28.03 -39.93 -6.37
N ALA A 41 -27.79 -39.22 -7.48
CA ALA A 41 -28.05 -39.74 -8.83
C ALA A 41 -26.82 -40.32 -9.57
N ARG A 42 -25.59 -40.20 -9.02
CA ARG A 42 -24.35 -40.51 -9.76
C ARG A 42 -23.66 -41.83 -9.40
N LEU A 43 -24.23 -42.67 -8.54
CA LEU A 43 -23.66 -43.98 -8.21
C LEU A 43 -24.04 -45.04 -9.25
N GLY A 44 -23.33 -45.04 -10.38
CA GLY A 44 -23.29 -46.16 -11.34
C GLY A 44 -21.88 -46.72 -11.45
N THR A 45 -21.71 -48.00 -11.07
CA THR A 45 -20.60 -48.95 -11.35
C THR A 45 -19.20 -48.39 -11.65
N SER A 46 -18.68 -47.47 -10.84
CA SER A 46 -17.32 -46.93 -10.95
C SER A 46 -16.48 -47.43 -9.77
N SER A 47 -15.24 -47.83 -10.03
CA SER A 47 -14.33 -48.25 -8.95
C SER A 47 -14.11 -47.06 -8.01
N VAL A 48 -13.94 -47.32 -6.72
CA VAL A 48 -13.69 -46.28 -5.70
C VAL A 48 -12.52 -45.37 -6.11
N ALA A 49 -11.49 -45.94 -6.75
CA ALA A 49 -10.35 -45.20 -7.25
C ALA A 49 -10.68 -44.23 -8.40
N ASP A 50 -11.58 -44.59 -9.31
CA ASP A 50 -11.98 -43.72 -10.44
C ASP A 50 -12.86 -42.56 -9.98
N ILE A 51 -13.67 -42.79 -8.94
CA ILE A 51 -14.43 -41.74 -8.27
C ILE A 51 -13.48 -40.72 -7.64
N PHE A 52 -12.47 -41.19 -6.89
CA PHE A 52 -11.48 -40.30 -6.27
C PHE A 52 -10.62 -39.54 -7.28
N ARG A 53 -10.21 -40.18 -8.39
CA ARG A 53 -9.44 -39.50 -9.46
C ARG A 53 -10.25 -38.42 -10.16
N GLY A 54 -11.50 -38.71 -10.52
CA GLY A 54 -12.38 -37.71 -11.17
C GLY A 54 -12.64 -36.50 -10.27
N ILE A 55 -12.90 -36.73 -8.97
CA ILE A 55 -13.04 -35.65 -7.99
C ILE A 55 -11.73 -34.84 -7.88
N PHE A 56 -10.59 -35.51 -7.84
CA PHE A 56 -9.29 -34.85 -7.75
C PHE A 56 -8.98 -34.01 -8.98
N ASP A 57 -9.21 -34.52 -10.20
CA ASP A 57 -8.97 -33.81 -11.45
C ASP A 57 -9.90 -32.59 -11.60
N ASP A 58 -11.18 -32.72 -11.25
CA ASP A 58 -12.15 -31.62 -11.25
C ASP A 58 -11.75 -30.52 -10.25
N VAL A 59 -11.30 -30.91 -9.04
CA VAL A 59 -10.81 -29.97 -8.02
C VAL A 59 -9.51 -29.31 -8.47
N LEU A 60 -8.58 -30.08 -9.03
CA LEU A 60 -7.30 -29.56 -9.51
C LEU A 60 -7.52 -28.57 -10.65
N ALA A 61 -8.38 -28.88 -11.62
CA ALA A 61 -8.75 -27.98 -12.70
C ALA A 61 -9.42 -26.69 -12.18
N ALA A 62 -10.32 -26.81 -11.21
CA ALA A 62 -11.02 -25.68 -10.60
C ALA A 62 -10.08 -24.74 -9.81
N VAL A 63 -9.03 -25.29 -9.18
CA VAL A 63 -8.13 -24.51 -8.31
C VAL A 63 -6.84 -24.09 -9.02
N ALA A 64 -6.41 -24.76 -10.09
CA ALA A 64 -5.14 -24.48 -10.77
C ALA A 64 -5.02 -23.05 -11.31
N LEU A 65 -6.04 -22.52 -11.99
CA LEU A 65 -6.02 -21.15 -12.53
C LEU A 65 -5.96 -20.09 -11.42
N LEU A 66 -6.71 -20.29 -10.34
CA LEU A 66 -6.66 -19.44 -9.14
C LEU A 66 -5.31 -19.54 -8.43
N GLY A 67 -4.75 -20.75 -8.34
CA GLY A 67 -3.42 -20.98 -7.79
C GLY A 67 -2.34 -20.23 -8.57
N LEU A 68 -2.34 -20.35 -9.91
CA LEU A 68 -1.43 -19.61 -10.78
C LEU A 68 -1.62 -18.09 -10.64
N PHE A 69 -2.85 -17.61 -10.52
CA PHE A 69 -3.12 -16.18 -10.31
C PHE A 69 -2.55 -15.68 -8.98
N ILE A 70 -2.76 -16.41 -7.87
CA ILE A 70 -2.17 -16.08 -6.56
C ILE A 70 -0.64 -16.07 -6.62
N VAL A 71 -0.03 -17.05 -7.29
CA VAL A 71 1.42 -17.11 -7.50
C VAL A 71 1.89 -15.85 -8.23
N GLY A 72 1.21 -15.46 -9.31
CA GLY A 72 1.48 -14.23 -10.05
C GLY A 72 1.38 -12.97 -9.18
N LEU A 73 0.32 -12.83 -8.37
CA LEU A 73 0.17 -11.72 -7.42
C LEU A 73 1.28 -11.73 -6.35
N THR A 74 1.73 -12.91 -5.92
CA THR A 74 2.80 -13.09 -4.93
C THR A 74 4.14 -12.67 -5.49
N VAL A 75 4.47 -13.13 -6.69
CA VAL A 75 5.68 -12.73 -7.41
C VAL A 75 5.68 -11.21 -7.63
N ALA A 76 4.56 -10.62 -8.06
CA ALA A 76 4.44 -9.18 -8.20
C ALA A 76 4.67 -8.43 -6.86
N ALA A 77 4.09 -8.91 -5.77
CA ALA A 77 4.29 -8.35 -4.43
C ALA A 77 5.76 -8.41 -3.99
N VAL A 78 6.42 -9.54 -4.21
CA VAL A 78 7.85 -9.76 -3.91
C VAL A 78 8.72 -8.82 -4.73
N ILE A 79 8.48 -8.68 -6.03
CA ILE A 79 9.22 -7.75 -6.90
C ILE A 79 9.05 -6.30 -6.42
N ILE A 80 7.83 -5.89 -6.08
CA ILE A 80 7.57 -4.54 -5.54
C ILE A 80 8.35 -4.34 -4.23
N ARG A 81 8.32 -5.32 -3.33
CA ARG A 81 9.03 -5.25 -2.04
C ARG A 81 10.53 -5.20 -2.22
N ALA A 82 11.09 -6.01 -3.13
CA ALA A 82 12.51 -6.00 -3.45
C ALA A 82 12.95 -4.64 -4.01
N ARG A 83 12.14 -4.05 -4.90
CA ARG A 83 12.39 -2.69 -5.43
C ARG A 83 12.33 -1.62 -4.34
N ASP A 84 11.41 -1.73 -3.38
CA ASP A 84 11.34 -0.82 -2.22
C ASP A 84 12.60 -0.90 -1.35
N VAL A 85 13.12 -2.11 -1.14
CA VAL A 85 14.34 -2.34 -0.36
C VAL A 85 15.55 -1.78 -1.09
N ARG A 86 15.67 -2.01 -2.41
CA ARG A 86 16.77 -1.45 -3.22
C ARG A 86 16.78 0.08 -3.27
N ARG A 87 15.62 0.72 -3.15
CA ARG A 87 15.49 2.19 -3.07
C ARG A 87 15.64 2.74 -1.66
N ARG A 88 15.90 1.93 -0.65
CA ARG A 88 15.94 2.44 0.71
C ARG A 88 17.14 3.37 0.87
N ASP A 89 16.87 4.58 1.36
CA ASP A 89 17.93 5.53 1.68
C ASP A 89 18.82 4.93 2.79
N PRO A 90 20.15 4.85 2.62
CA PRO A 90 21.04 4.40 3.70
C PRO A 90 20.90 5.29 4.95
N VAL A 91 20.58 6.57 4.77
CA VAL A 91 20.32 7.48 5.86
C VAL A 91 18.81 7.51 6.14
N ARG A 92 18.40 7.06 7.33
CA ARG A 92 17.00 7.14 7.76
C ARG A 92 16.67 8.43 8.50
N ARG A 93 17.62 8.95 9.30
CA ARG A 93 17.37 10.07 10.21
C ARG A 93 17.72 11.38 9.54
N PHE A 94 16.79 12.34 9.59
CA PHE A 94 17.08 13.71 9.22
C PHE A 94 18.17 14.29 10.12
N THR A 95 19.06 15.11 9.56
CA THR A 95 20.05 15.86 10.35
C THR A 95 19.35 16.89 11.24
N ARG A 96 20.07 17.41 12.25
CA ARG A 96 19.53 18.49 13.10
C ARG A 96 19.13 19.72 12.28
N GLN A 97 19.95 20.08 11.28
CA GLN A 97 19.66 21.18 10.37
C GLN A 97 18.40 20.91 9.55
N GLN A 98 18.28 19.73 8.92
CA GLN A 98 17.10 19.36 8.15
C GLN A 98 15.81 19.39 9.00
N ARG A 99 15.88 18.91 10.25
CA ARG A 99 14.75 19.00 11.18
C ARG A 99 14.39 20.44 11.50
N ARG A 100 15.37 21.28 11.84
CA ARG A 100 15.12 22.69 12.16
C ARG A 100 14.47 23.40 10.97
N GLU A 101 15.02 23.22 9.78
CA GLU A 101 14.52 23.85 8.57
C GLU A 101 13.11 23.35 8.20
N GLY A 102 12.89 22.03 8.22
CA GLY A 102 11.58 21.46 7.92
C GLY A 102 10.49 21.89 8.91
N MET A 103 10.83 22.02 10.19
CA MET A 103 9.91 22.51 11.22
C MET A 103 9.62 24.01 11.06
N ALA A 104 10.64 24.81 10.76
CA ALA A 104 10.49 26.24 10.49
C ALA A 104 9.63 26.49 9.24
N ARG A 105 9.83 25.71 8.17
CA ARG A 105 9.00 25.75 6.95
C ARG A 105 7.52 25.54 7.23
N ALA A 106 7.20 24.66 8.19
CA ALA A 106 5.83 24.40 8.58
C ALA A 106 5.27 25.40 9.61
N GLY A 107 6.04 26.40 10.02
CA GLY A 107 5.66 27.33 11.10
C GLY A 107 5.45 26.63 12.45
N GLY A 108 6.14 25.50 12.68
CA GLY A 108 5.94 24.68 13.88
C GLY A 108 4.56 24.01 13.97
N GLN A 109 3.73 24.05 12.92
CA GLN A 109 2.41 23.44 12.91
C GLN A 109 2.40 22.16 12.07
N CYS A 110 1.66 21.16 12.53
CA CYS A 110 1.48 19.89 11.83
C CYS A 110 0.97 20.10 10.39
N GLU A 111 1.65 19.54 9.40
CA GLU A 111 1.27 19.62 7.97
C GLU A 111 0.33 18.49 7.55
N MET A 112 0.18 17.49 8.42
CA MET A 112 -0.68 16.33 8.20
C MET A 112 -2.16 16.70 8.27
N GLU A 113 -2.98 15.85 7.66
CA GLU A 113 -4.42 16.05 7.65
C GLU A 113 -5.06 15.53 8.95
N ALA A 114 -5.92 16.37 9.54
CA ALA A 114 -6.93 15.96 10.51
C ALA A 114 -8.28 15.82 9.78
N GLY A 115 -9.36 15.51 10.52
CA GLY A 115 -10.71 15.28 9.96
C GLY A 115 -11.11 16.29 8.88
N PHE A 116 -11.94 15.85 7.93
CA PHE A 116 -12.35 16.64 6.77
C PHE A 116 -11.20 17.12 5.86
N ARG A 117 -10.06 16.40 5.85
CA ARG A 117 -8.89 16.70 5.00
C ARG A 117 -8.26 18.07 5.23
N ARG A 118 -8.55 18.70 6.38
CA ARG A 118 -7.99 19.99 6.79
C ARG A 118 -6.61 19.79 7.42
N ARG A 119 -5.77 20.83 7.38
CA ARG A 119 -4.49 20.83 8.10
C ARG A 119 -4.74 20.61 9.59
N CYS A 120 -3.94 19.77 10.22
CA CYS A 120 -4.00 19.57 11.66
C CYS A 120 -3.53 20.83 12.39
N SER A 121 -4.35 21.33 13.31
CA SER A 121 -4.03 22.53 14.08
C SER A 121 -2.98 22.32 15.18
N ARG A 122 -2.65 21.06 15.50
CA ARG A 122 -1.69 20.73 16.57
C ARG A 122 -0.26 21.19 16.22
N PRO A 123 0.56 21.52 17.23
CA PRO A 123 1.98 21.75 17.01
C PRO A 123 2.63 20.51 16.40
N ALA A 124 3.58 20.74 15.51
CA ALA A 124 4.46 19.69 15.04
C ALA A 124 5.48 19.35 16.13
N GLU A 125 5.74 18.06 16.28
CA GLU A 125 6.68 17.54 17.29
C GLU A 125 7.80 16.73 16.62
N HIS A 126 7.52 16.17 15.44
CA HIS A 126 8.39 15.23 14.75
C HIS A 126 8.54 15.63 13.28
N GLY A 127 9.73 15.40 12.74
CA GLY A 127 9.95 15.34 11.30
C GLY A 127 9.73 13.92 10.81
N ASP A 128 8.78 13.73 9.91
CA ASP A 128 8.46 12.43 9.31
C ASP A 128 8.71 12.46 7.79
N HIS A 129 8.79 11.29 7.18
CA HIS A 129 8.90 11.13 5.73
C HIS A 129 7.50 11.08 5.11
N PHE A 130 7.13 12.05 4.27
CA PHE A 130 5.85 12.06 3.57
C PHE A 130 5.65 10.76 2.77
N TYR A 131 6.63 10.41 1.92
CA TYR A 131 6.75 9.08 1.34
C TYR A 131 7.59 8.20 2.28
N PRO A 132 7.06 7.07 2.79
CA PRO A 132 7.75 6.28 3.82
C PRO A 132 9.15 5.82 3.41
N TRP A 133 10.15 6.02 4.27
CA TRP A 133 11.51 5.53 4.10
C TRP A 133 11.57 4.02 3.80
N SER A 134 10.74 3.22 4.47
CA SER A 134 10.67 1.76 4.29
C SER A 134 10.20 1.31 2.90
N LYS A 135 9.74 2.26 2.06
CA LYS A 135 9.26 2.08 0.69
C LYS A 135 10.11 2.87 -0.34
N GLY A 136 11.27 3.38 0.08
CA GLY A 136 12.20 4.12 -0.77
C GLY A 136 11.95 5.63 -0.84
N GLY A 137 11.31 6.21 0.18
CA GLY A 137 11.33 7.68 0.36
C GLY A 137 12.73 8.15 0.75
N SER A 138 13.18 9.28 0.20
CA SER A 138 14.50 9.86 0.53
C SER A 138 14.45 10.60 1.87
N THR A 139 15.59 10.67 2.56
CA THR A 139 15.78 11.52 3.73
C THR A 139 16.25 12.90 3.27
N SER A 140 15.31 13.65 2.70
CA SER A 140 15.52 15.01 2.21
C SER A 140 14.46 15.97 2.72
N LEU A 141 14.73 17.26 2.57
CA LEU A 141 13.78 18.30 2.88
C LEU A 141 12.55 18.31 1.98
N GLN A 142 12.64 17.77 0.76
CA GLN A 142 11.49 17.62 -0.13
C GLN A 142 10.57 16.47 0.35
N ASN A 143 11.11 15.43 0.98
CA ASN A 143 10.31 14.37 1.59
C ASN A 143 9.96 14.61 3.08
N PHE A 144 10.47 15.69 3.67
CA PHE A 144 10.18 16.04 5.07
C PHE A 144 8.75 16.56 5.23
N VAL A 145 8.06 16.10 6.28
CA VAL A 145 6.78 16.66 6.73
C VAL A 145 6.81 16.87 8.24
N ALA A 146 6.37 18.04 8.70
CA ALA A 146 6.23 18.33 10.12
C ALA A 146 4.94 17.69 10.66
N ALA A 147 5.02 16.83 11.68
CA ALA A 147 3.89 16.06 12.19
C ALA A 147 3.80 16.06 13.72
N CYS A 148 2.58 16.14 14.25
CA CYS A 148 2.30 15.83 15.66
C CYS A 148 2.35 14.32 15.89
N ALA A 149 2.56 13.86 17.14
CA ALA A 149 2.64 12.43 17.45
C ALA A 149 1.40 11.64 17.01
N ARG A 150 0.19 12.23 17.11
CA ARG A 150 -1.06 11.55 16.70
C ARG A 150 -1.10 11.31 15.18
N CYS A 151 -0.86 12.34 14.38
CA CYS A 151 -0.91 12.22 12.92
C CYS A 151 0.22 11.32 12.39
N ASN A 152 1.42 11.43 12.98
CA ASN A 152 2.55 10.58 12.63
C ASN A 152 2.23 9.08 12.86
N ARG A 153 1.76 8.73 14.08
CA ARG A 153 1.34 7.35 14.41
C ARG A 153 0.23 6.85 13.50
N ALA A 154 -0.78 7.68 13.25
CA ALA A 154 -1.87 7.34 12.35
C ALA A 154 -1.36 7.07 10.92
N LYS A 155 -0.48 7.90 10.38
CA LYS A 155 0.09 7.71 9.03
C LYS A 155 0.86 6.38 8.95
N SER A 156 1.74 6.11 9.93
CA SER A 156 2.61 4.92 9.93
C SER A 156 3.39 4.81 8.61
N ALA A 157 3.53 3.60 8.06
CA ALA A 157 4.19 3.34 6.79
C ALA A 157 3.24 3.38 5.58
N ARG A 158 2.07 4.04 5.65
CA ARG A 158 1.13 4.13 4.52
C ARG A 158 1.70 5.03 3.42
N ILE A 159 1.56 4.60 2.16
CA ILE A 159 1.92 5.45 1.01
C ILE A 159 0.84 6.51 0.88
N PRO A 160 1.21 7.80 0.78
CA PRO A 160 0.23 8.86 0.57
C PRO A 160 -0.51 8.65 -0.75
N SER A 161 -1.80 8.97 -0.78
CA SER A 161 -2.54 9.00 -2.04
C SER A 161 -2.14 10.23 -2.88
N PRO A 162 -2.32 10.18 -4.22
CA PRO A 162 -2.06 11.34 -5.08
C PRO A 162 -2.82 12.60 -4.62
N GLY A 163 -4.08 12.44 -4.19
CA GLY A 163 -4.86 13.56 -3.66
C GLY A 163 -4.33 14.08 -2.32
N GLN A 164 -3.70 13.25 -1.48
CA GLN A 164 -3.04 13.73 -0.26
C GLN A 164 -1.80 14.57 -0.58
N GLN A 165 -1.00 14.15 -1.56
CA GLN A 165 0.14 14.93 -2.05
C GLN A 165 -0.34 16.27 -2.60
N GLU A 166 -1.31 16.26 -3.53
CA GLU A 166 -1.81 17.49 -4.15
C GLU A 166 -2.37 18.47 -3.12
N ARG A 167 -3.14 17.98 -2.13
CA ARG A 167 -3.66 18.85 -1.06
C ARG A 167 -2.56 19.41 -0.16
N LEU A 168 -1.53 18.62 0.16
CA LEU A 168 -0.41 19.13 0.94
C LEU A 168 0.37 20.19 0.15
N GLU A 169 0.69 19.93 -1.11
CA GLU A 169 1.35 20.89 -2.00
C GLU A 169 0.52 22.16 -2.16
N ARG A 170 -0.80 22.04 -2.37
CA ARG A 170 -1.72 23.18 -2.42
C ARG A 170 -1.66 24.02 -1.15
N ARG A 171 -1.74 23.40 0.03
CA ARG A 171 -1.62 24.12 1.31
C ARG A 171 -0.24 24.76 1.49
N ARG A 172 0.83 24.09 1.07
CA ARG A 172 2.20 24.63 1.19
C ARG A 172 2.37 25.94 0.43
N ARG A 173 1.64 26.17 -0.67
CA ARG A 173 1.67 27.46 -1.38
C ARG A 173 1.26 28.64 -0.50
N ASP A 174 0.49 28.40 0.56
CA ASP A 174 0.02 29.45 1.46
C ASP A 174 1.08 29.89 2.48
N TYR A 175 2.09 29.05 2.76
CA TYR A 175 3.07 29.29 3.85
C TYR A 175 4.53 28.94 3.53
N VAL A 176 4.82 28.41 2.34
CA VAL A 176 6.17 28.13 1.88
C VAL A 176 6.55 29.12 0.80
N VAL A 177 7.60 29.90 1.06
CA VAL A 177 8.04 31.00 0.19
C VAL A 177 8.64 30.50 -1.13
N SER A 178 9.38 29.37 -1.10
CA SER A 178 10.02 28.83 -2.31
C SER A 178 9.16 27.78 -2.99
N ASP A 179 8.87 27.99 -4.28
CA ASP A 179 8.15 27.02 -5.12
C ASP A 179 8.81 25.63 -5.14
N SER A 180 10.15 25.59 -5.11
CA SER A 180 10.89 24.32 -5.05
C SER A 180 10.57 23.52 -3.78
N ALA A 181 10.28 24.19 -2.67
CA ALA A 181 9.97 23.60 -1.38
C ALA A 181 8.48 23.26 -1.19
N VAL A 182 7.61 23.66 -2.12
CA VAL A 182 6.18 23.28 -2.14
C VAL A 182 6.03 21.79 -2.43
N SER A 183 6.78 21.31 -3.42
CA SER A 183 6.75 19.91 -3.83
C SER A 183 7.11 18.95 -2.69
N VAL A 184 6.47 17.78 -2.66
CA VAL A 184 6.65 16.82 -1.57
C VAL A 184 6.75 15.37 -2.04
N GLY A 185 7.41 14.53 -1.24
CA GLY A 185 7.39 13.09 -1.43
C GLY A 185 8.52 12.56 -2.30
N GLU A 186 9.69 13.17 -2.22
CA GLU A 186 10.87 12.71 -2.93
C GLU A 186 11.19 11.25 -2.59
N ARG A 187 11.61 10.51 -3.61
CA ARG A 187 11.99 9.11 -3.52
C ARG A 187 13.43 8.94 -3.96
N GLN A 188 14.10 7.99 -3.34
CA GLN A 188 15.43 7.58 -3.80
C GLN A 188 15.35 6.95 -5.19
N ARG A 189 16.33 7.32 -6.02
CA ARG A 189 16.51 6.72 -7.35
C ARG A 189 16.95 5.26 -7.18
N LEU A 190 16.62 4.42 -8.16
CA LEU A 190 17.22 3.08 -8.21
C LEU A 190 18.69 3.28 -8.58
N ARG A 191 19.57 2.74 -7.74
CA ARG A 191 20.93 2.42 -8.14
C ARG A 191 20.90 1.14 -8.96
#